data_AF-A0A5K1CQ67-F1
#
_entry.id   AF-A0A5K1CQ67-F1
#
_cell.length_a   1.000
_cell.length_b   1.000
_cell.length_c   1.000
_cell.angle_alpha   90.00
_cell.angle_beta   90.00
_cell.angle_gamma   90.00
#
_symmetry.space_group_name_H-M   'P 1'
#
loop_
_entity.id
_entity.type
_entity.pdbx_description
1 polymer ?
#
loop_
_entity_poly.entity_id
_entity_poly.type
_entity_poly.pdbx_seq_one_letter_code
_entity_poly.pdbx_strand_id
1 'polypeptide(L)'
;YYNNAYYAKVGGISTQEMNCLEIDFLFGIGFQLNVTPSTFHAYCKYLQREMLEFESASLGACIQRPLKIHGRFPFSSPSSDESNSQSTQQLVACCTNKSV
;
A
#
# COMPACT_ATOMS: atom_id res chain seq x y z
N TYR A 1 -17.71 -7.48 -10.40
CA TYR A 1 -16.34 -7.63 -9.85
C TYR A 1 -15.37 -7.35 -10.98
N TYR A 2 -14.32 -6.57 -10.75
CA TYR A 2 -13.30 -6.27 -11.75
C TYR A 2 -12.06 -7.14 -11.50
N ASN A 3 -11.26 -7.40 -12.54
CA ASN A 3 -10.03 -8.18 -12.38
C ASN A 3 -8.88 -7.31 -11.86
N ASN A 4 -7.77 -7.96 -11.48
CA ASN A 4 -6.59 -7.28 -10.96
C ASN A 4 -5.94 -6.34 -11.97
N ALA A 5 -6.03 -6.61 -13.27
CA ALA A 5 -5.53 -5.70 -14.30
C ALA A 5 -6.27 -4.34 -14.28
N TYR A 6 -7.58 -4.36 -14.01
CA TYR A 6 -8.37 -3.13 -13.84
C TYR A 6 -7.95 -2.38 -12.57
N TYR A 7 -7.86 -3.07 -11.42
CA TYR A 7 -7.46 -2.43 -10.17
C TYR A 7 -6.02 -1.91 -10.22
N ALA A 8 -5.10 -2.60 -10.90
CA ALA A 8 -3.74 -2.14 -11.13
C ALA A 8 -3.71 -0.83 -11.93
N LYS A 9 -4.51 -0.74 -13.00
CA LYS A 9 -4.65 0.48 -13.80
C LYS A 9 -5.18 1.65 -12.98
N VAL A 10 -6.19 1.43 -12.14
CA VAL A 10 -6.75 2.49 -11.26
C VAL A 10 -5.75 2.89 -10.17
N GLY A 11 -5.01 1.93 -9.60
CA GLY A 11 -4.02 2.14 -8.55
C GLY A 11 -2.68 2.69 -9.03
N GLY A 12 -2.45 2.78 -10.34
CA GLY A 12 -1.19 3.28 -10.91
C GLY A 12 0.01 2.33 -10.75
N ILE A 13 -0.25 1.03 -10.60
CA ILE A 13 0.78 -0.01 -10.45
C ILE A 13 0.69 -1.05 -11.57
N SER A 14 1.69 -1.90 -11.69
CA SER A 14 1.66 -2.99 -12.67
C SER A 14 0.68 -4.09 -12.23
N THR A 15 0.13 -4.84 -13.20
CA THR A 15 -0.71 -6.02 -12.89
C THR A 15 0.06 -7.07 -12.09
N GLN A 16 1.36 -7.24 -12.34
CA GLN A 16 2.20 -8.16 -11.58
C GLN A 16 2.28 -7.75 -10.11
N GLU A 17 2.50 -6.46 -9.84
CA GLU A 17 2.53 -5.92 -8.48
C GLU A 17 1.18 -6.07 -7.79
N MET A 18 0.06 -5.78 -8.47
CA MET A 18 -1.29 -6.02 -7.92
C MET A 18 -1.52 -7.49 -7.55
N ASN A 19 -1.09 -8.43 -8.40
CA ASN A 19 -1.22 -9.85 -8.12
C ASN A 19 -0.37 -10.28 -6.91
N CYS A 20 0.86 -9.76 -6.78
CA CYS A 20 1.71 -10.00 -5.60
C CYS A 20 1.04 -9.46 -4.33
N LEU A 21 0.56 -8.21 -4.37
CA LEU A 21 -0.12 -7.58 -3.24
C LEU A 21 -1.39 -8.31 -2.83
N GLU A 22 -2.15 -8.84 -3.78
CA GLU A 22 -3.34 -9.66 -3.48
C GLU A 22 -2.94 -10.91 -2.69
N ILE A 23 -1.94 -11.66 -3.15
CA ILE A 23 -1.49 -12.89 -2.48
C ILE A 23 -0.92 -12.57 -1.09
N ASP A 24 -0.08 -11.54 -0.98
CA ASP A 24 0.50 -11.12 0.30
C ASP A 24 -0.59 -10.70 1.30
N PHE A 25 -1.61 -9.97 0.85
CA PHE A 25 -2.74 -9.58 1.68
C PHE A 25 -3.54 -10.80 2.17
N LEU A 26 -3.87 -11.74 1.27
CA LEU A 26 -4.63 -12.94 1.61
C LEU A 26 -3.91 -13.81 2.63
N PHE A 27 -2.60 -14.00 2.49
CA PHE A 27 -1.80 -14.68 3.50
C PHE A 27 -1.71 -13.91 4.80
N GLY A 28 -1.57 -12.57 4.74
CA GLY A 28 -1.51 -11.71 5.92
C GLY A 28 -2.74 -11.81 6.83
N ILE A 29 -3.93 -12.00 6.25
CA ILE A 29 -5.19 -12.20 6.99
C ILE A 29 -5.56 -13.67 7.19
N GLY A 30 -4.72 -14.60 6.75
CA GLY A 30 -4.98 -16.05 6.84
C GLY A 30 -6.24 -16.49 6.09
N PHE A 31 -6.54 -15.86 4.94
CA PHE A 31 -7.73 -16.14 4.12
C PHE A 31 -9.08 -15.97 4.85
N GLN A 32 -9.11 -15.28 5.98
CA GLN A 32 -10.35 -14.97 6.70
C GLN A 32 -11.06 -13.76 6.07
N LEU A 33 -11.82 -14.02 5.00
CA LEU A 33 -12.50 -12.98 4.20
C LEU A 33 -13.90 -12.63 4.70
N ASN A 34 -14.49 -13.49 5.52
CA ASN A 34 -15.86 -13.30 6.01
C ASN A 34 -15.86 -12.49 7.30
N VAL A 35 -16.58 -11.37 7.29
CA VAL A 35 -16.82 -10.53 8.47
C VAL A 35 -18.30 -10.59 8.82
N THR A 36 -18.61 -10.98 10.06
CA THR A 36 -20.01 -10.99 10.52
C THR A 36 -20.49 -9.56 10.81
N PRO A 37 -21.80 -9.26 10.71
CA PRO A 37 -22.33 -7.95 11.05
C PRO A 37 -21.98 -7.48 12.47
N SER A 38 -21.91 -8.42 13.43
CA SER A 38 -21.53 -8.11 14.81
C SER A 38 -20.04 -7.73 14.91
N THR A 39 -19.15 -8.44 14.23
CA THR A 39 -17.72 -8.10 14.15
C THR A 39 -17.50 -6.73 13.53
N PHE A 40 -18.17 -6.44 12.40
CA PHE A 40 -18.11 -5.14 11.74
C PHE A 40 -18.54 -4.01 12.67
N HIS A 41 -19.70 -4.15 13.33
CA HIS A 41 -20.24 -3.12 14.23
C HIS A 41 -19.35 -2.89 15.46
N ALA A 42 -18.80 -3.97 16.03
CA ALA A 42 -17.86 -3.86 17.14
C ALA A 42 -16.59 -3.08 16.74
N TYR A 43 -16.06 -3.34 15.55
CA TYR A 43 -14.89 -2.64 15.04
C TYR A 43 -15.17 -1.17 14.71
N CYS A 44 -16.34 -0.84 14.15
CA CYS A 44 -16.76 0.54 13.94
C CYS A 44 -16.83 1.32 15.26
N LYS A 45 -17.43 0.73 16.31
CA LYS A 45 -17.48 1.35 17.64
C LYS A 45 -16.09 1.56 18.23
N TYR A 46 -15.21 0.57 18.08
CA TYR A 46 -13.82 0.69 18.51
C TYR A 46 -13.14 1.88 17.82
N LEU A 47 -13.17 1.94 16.48
CA LEU A 47 -12.55 3.04 15.73
C LEU A 47 -13.13 4.41 16.09
N GLN A 48 -14.44 4.52 16.25
CA GLN A 48 -15.09 5.78 16.66
C GLN A 48 -14.58 6.27 18.01
N ARG A 49 -14.40 5.38 18.99
CA ARG A 49 -13.85 5.75 20.29
C ARG A 49 -12.41 6.26 20.17
N GLU A 50 -11.54 5.51 19.49
CA GLU A 50 -10.13 5.90 19.34
C GLU A 50 -9.98 7.26 18.62
N MET A 51 -10.84 7.55 17.63
CA MET A 51 -10.85 8.83 16.93
C MET A 51 -11.26 10.00 17.84
N LEU A 52 -12.26 9.82 18.70
CA LEU A 52 -12.71 10.84 19.67
C LEU A 52 -11.65 11.11 20.75
N GLU A 53 -10.92 10.07 21.17
CA GLU A 53 -9.80 10.22 22.10
C GLU A 53 -8.63 10.98 21.47
N PHE A 54 -8.38 10.77 20.16
CA PHE A 54 -7.39 11.54 19.39
C PHE A 54 -7.76 13.02 19.26
N GLU A 55 -9.06 13.34 19.13
CA GLU A 55 -9.56 14.72 19.03
C GLU A 55 -9.49 15.46 20.38
N SER A 56 -9.74 14.74 21.48
CA SER A 56 -9.61 15.25 22.84
C SER A 56 -8.14 15.56 23.21
N ALA A 57 -7.19 14.80 22.69
CA ALA A 57 -5.76 15.08 22.81
C ALA A 57 -5.29 16.21 21.86
N SER A 58 -5.99 16.43 20.75
CA SER A 58 -5.69 17.47 19.75
C SER A 58 -6.16 18.87 20.16
N LEU A 59 -7.23 19.00 20.96
CA LEU A 59 -7.62 20.29 21.56
C LEU A 59 -6.53 20.89 22.47
N GLY A 60 -5.54 20.09 22.91
CA GLY A 60 -4.32 20.55 23.61
C GLY A 60 -3.02 20.46 22.79
N ALA A 61 -3.04 19.90 21.59
CA ALA A 61 -1.85 19.70 20.75
C ALA A 61 -2.13 20.23 19.35
N CYS A 62 -1.76 21.49 19.16
CA CYS A 62 -1.75 22.20 17.90
C CYS A 62 -1.50 21.30 16.66
N ILE A 63 -2.42 21.47 15.70
CA ILE A 63 -2.24 21.35 14.25
C ILE A 63 -0.76 21.57 13.89
N GLN A 64 -0.01 20.48 13.66
CA GLN A 64 1.21 20.39 12.84
C GLN A 64 2.04 19.16 13.23
N ARG A 65 1.59 17.98 12.81
CA ARG A 65 2.56 16.97 12.37
C ARG A 65 2.11 16.47 11.02
N PRO A 66 2.71 16.95 9.91
CA PRO A 66 2.47 16.31 8.63
C PRO A 66 2.81 14.83 8.79
N LEU A 67 1.85 13.97 8.48
CA LEU A 67 2.10 12.54 8.32
C LEU A 67 3.23 12.45 7.30
N LYS A 68 4.42 12.03 7.75
CA LYS A 68 5.52 11.65 6.86
C LYS A 68 5.13 10.33 6.21
N ILE A 69 4.19 10.41 5.27
CA ILE A 69 4.03 9.39 4.25
C ILE A 69 5.34 9.48 3.47
N HIS A 70 6.28 8.58 3.76
CA HIS A 70 7.49 8.40 2.97
C HIS A 70 7.08 7.75 1.64
N GLY A 71 6.29 8.48 0.85
CA GLY A 71 6.00 8.19 -0.54
C GLY A 71 7.01 8.95 -1.38
N ARG A 72 8.26 8.48 -1.40
CA ARG A 72 9.19 8.87 -2.47
C ARG A 72 8.79 8.10 -3.72
N PHE A 73 7.75 8.57 -4.41
CA PHE A 73 7.68 8.36 -5.86
C PHE A 73 8.34 9.59 -6.48
N PRO A 74 9.58 9.49 -7.00
CA PRO A 74 10.06 10.53 -7.88
C PRO A 74 9.24 10.42 -9.16
N PHE A 75 8.20 11.25 -9.30
CA PHE A 75 7.75 11.67 -10.62
C PHE A 75 8.83 12.61 -11.18
N SER A 76 9.97 12.05 -11.53
CA SER A 76 10.94 12.72 -12.38
C SER A 76 10.57 12.34 -13.81
N SER A 77 9.80 13.22 -14.45
CA SER A 77 9.95 13.45 -15.87
C SER A 77 11.20 14.31 -16.07
N PRO A 78 12.23 13.79 -16.75
CA PRO A 78 13.07 14.60 -17.62
C PRO A 78 13.00 14.00 -19.03
N SER A 79 12.45 14.71 -20.01
CA SER A 79 13.21 15.59 -20.91
C SER A 79 14.57 15.00 -21.27
N SER A 80 14.73 14.71 -22.56
CA SER A 80 15.98 14.42 -23.24
C SER A 80 17.13 15.18 -22.61
N ASP A 81 18.17 14.46 -22.14
CA ASP A 81 19.54 14.66 -22.58
C ASP A 81 20.50 13.67 -21.90
N GLU A 82 21.55 13.41 -22.64
CA GLU A 82 22.61 12.41 -22.58
C GLU A 82 23.44 12.41 -21.27
N SER A 83 23.77 11.23 -20.70
CA SER A 83 25.14 10.79 -20.33
C SER A 83 25.24 9.72 -19.23
N ASN A 84 26.18 8.81 -19.49
CA ASN A 84 26.67 7.60 -18.81
C ASN A 84 27.06 7.72 -17.31
N SER A 85 26.71 6.73 -16.47
CA SER A 85 27.67 5.95 -15.64
C SER A 85 26.98 4.95 -14.68
N GLN A 86 27.56 3.74 -14.65
CA GLN A 86 27.17 2.54 -13.93
C GLN A 86 27.21 2.70 -12.40
N SER A 87 26.25 2.09 -11.68
CA SER A 87 26.46 1.27 -10.46
C SER A 87 25.12 0.92 -9.79
N THR A 88 24.50 -0.21 -10.15
CA THR A 88 23.36 -0.79 -9.42
C THR A 88 23.72 -2.21 -9.00
N GLN A 89 23.96 -2.45 -7.70
CA GLN A 89 24.05 -3.78 -7.08
C GLN A 89 22.83 -3.94 -6.18
N GLN A 90 21.80 -4.67 -6.62
CA GLN A 90 21.50 -6.09 -6.32
C GLN A 90 21.19 -6.39 -4.84
N LEU A 91 19.92 -6.74 -4.56
CA LEU A 91 19.49 -8.03 -3.96
C LEU A 91 17.98 -8.02 -3.71
N VAL A 92 17.17 -8.55 -4.64
CA VAL A 92 16.12 -9.55 -4.37
C VAL A 92 15.89 -10.32 -5.68
N ALA A 93 16.42 -11.54 -5.74
CA ALA A 93 16.17 -12.48 -6.82
C ALA A 93 15.36 -13.65 -6.27
N CYS A 94 14.07 -13.69 -6.60
CA CYS A 94 13.25 -14.89 -6.74
C CYS A 94 11.96 -14.37 -7.41
N CYS A 95 11.66 -14.61 -8.69
CA CYS A 95 11.57 -15.89 -9.36
C CYS A 95 11.86 -15.69 -10.86
N THR A 96 12.72 -16.52 -11.45
CA THR A 96 12.66 -16.75 -12.90
C THR A 96 12.46 -18.23 -13.14
N ASN A 97 11.38 -18.55 -13.84
CA ASN A 97 11.09 -19.86 -14.38
C ASN A 97 12.26 -20.29 -15.29
N LYS A 98 12.90 -21.42 -14.99
CA LYS A 98 13.62 -22.17 -16.02
C LYS A 98 12.64 -23.13 -16.66
N SER A 99 12.17 -22.75 -17.84
CA SER A 99 11.69 -23.71 -18.82
C SER A 99 12.89 -24.45 -19.42
N VAL A 100 12.96 -25.76 -19.22
CA VAL A 100 13.26 -26.77 -20.26
C VAL A 100 12.46 -28.01 -19.87
#